data_AF-A0A922SRX8-F1
#
_entry.id   AF-A0A922SRX8-F1
#
_cell.length_a   1.000
_cell.length_b   1.000
_cell.length_c   1.000
_cell.angle_alpha   90.00
_cell.angle_beta   90.00
_cell.angle_gamma   90.00
#
_symmetry.space_group_name_H-M   'P 1'
#
loop_
_entity.id
_entity.type
_entity.pdbx_description
1 polymer ?
#
loop_
_entity_poly.entity_id
_entity_poly.type
_entity_poly.pdbx_seq_one_letter_code
_entity_poly.pdbx_strand_id
1 'polypeptide(L)'
;MLADTIDRRYIAFIAALVVPSFLLFQFHDTIPLSIAQHRDDAPAVATVPIRTNNDVHQPGYFKYQPEWNWEAPADESWRGNARKLQNDEIVVLTASDGLGHNSAVPNILERVLGDREKYCAKHGYTNLWLNTSRYDIGEAHRTWSKIPAVAEAFYLLPKAKWVWLVDTDIIIMSPSTSLASDILSPSAIKHGIMRDTPILDGMLDENPTHINTPREYRVQDIDILATQDHQSVNSGSIFFRRSTFTRMLLEMMTDHTMLMGQERLGAEQDALKHLMLEHELVRKHVGIYPQRKFNAYVQGGPNMGYRDGDLAVHLAGCWVTNSCKDWFEEFWGKRGHTDVWKPDEAR
;
A
#
# COMPACT_ATOMS: atom_id res chain seq x y z
N MET A 1 -14.79 -25.96 -72.32
CA MET A 1 -13.38 -26.40 -72.18
C MET A 1 -12.51 -25.17 -72.33
N LEU A 2 -12.33 -24.42 -71.24
CA LEU A 2 -11.40 -23.30 -71.15
C LEU A 2 -10.92 -23.30 -69.70
N ALA A 3 -9.72 -23.87 -69.51
CA ALA A 3 -9.00 -23.82 -68.26
C ALA A 3 -8.42 -22.41 -68.14
N ASP A 4 -8.95 -21.63 -67.21
CA ASP A 4 -8.49 -20.27 -66.99
C ASP A 4 -7.17 -20.32 -66.21
N THR A 5 -6.14 -19.80 -66.85
CA THR A 5 -4.77 -19.71 -66.35
C THR A 5 -4.71 -18.81 -65.12
N ILE A 6 -4.61 -19.41 -63.93
CA ILE A 6 -4.19 -18.70 -62.72
C ILE A 6 -2.76 -18.22 -62.96
N ASP A 7 -2.59 -16.90 -63.05
CA ASP A 7 -1.31 -16.24 -63.25
C ASP A 7 -0.33 -16.66 -62.15
N ARG A 8 0.84 -17.18 -62.54
CA ARG A 8 1.92 -17.63 -61.62
C ARG A 8 2.32 -16.53 -60.62
N ARG A 9 2.08 -15.25 -60.96
CA ARG A 9 2.33 -14.11 -60.06
C ARG A 9 1.38 -14.08 -58.87
N TYR A 10 0.12 -14.51 -59.03
CA TYR A 10 -0.86 -14.59 -57.94
C TYR A 10 -0.56 -15.75 -56.97
N ILE A 11 -0.10 -16.90 -57.49
CA ILE A 11 0.32 -18.03 -56.64
C ILE A 11 1.54 -17.65 -55.81
N ALA A 12 2.51 -16.94 -56.39
CA ALA A 12 3.68 -16.45 -55.67
C ALA A 12 3.31 -15.42 -54.58
N PHE A 13 2.33 -14.54 -54.84
CA PHE A 13 1.87 -13.55 -53.87
C PHE A 13 1.12 -14.19 -52.69
N ILE A 14 0.27 -15.19 -52.96
CA ILE A 14 -0.44 -15.95 -51.91
C ILE A 14 0.56 -16.77 -51.08
N ALA A 15 1.56 -17.41 -51.71
CA ALA A 15 2.61 -18.12 -50.99
C ALA A 15 3.46 -17.17 -50.11
N ALA A 16 3.77 -15.97 -50.59
CA ALA A 16 4.55 -14.98 -49.84
C ALA A 16 3.80 -14.36 -48.64
N LEU A 17 2.46 -14.38 -48.63
CA LEU A 17 1.66 -13.87 -47.51
C LEU A 17 1.22 -14.98 -46.53
N VAL A 18 0.85 -16.15 -47.04
CA VAL A 18 0.30 -17.23 -46.21
C VAL A 18 1.39 -18.00 -45.46
N VAL A 19 2.57 -18.20 -46.08
CA VAL A 19 3.67 -18.96 -45.46
C VAL A 19 4.28 -18.23 -44.25
N PRO A 20 4.58 -16.93 -44.28
CA PRO A 20 5.09 -16.22 -43.10
C PRO A 20 4.06 -16.14 -41.98
N SER A 21 2.77 -15.96 -42.32
CA SER A 21 1.69 -15.95 -41.33
C SER A 21 1.49 -17.31 -40.67
N PHE A 22 1.58 -18.42 -41.42
CA PHE A 22 1.45 -19.77 -40.86
C PHE A 22 2.65 -20.15 -39.98
N LEU A 23 3.86 -19.69 -40.35
CA LEU A 23 5.06 -19.85 -39.51
C LEU A 23 4.96 -19.00 -38.24
N LEU A 24 4.49 -17.74 -38.31
CA LEU A 24 4.24 -16.91 -37.13
C LEU A 24 3.21 -17.55 -36.17
N PHE A 25 2.19 -18.22 -36.70
CA PHE A 25 1.21 -18.95 -35.88
C PHE A 25 1.75 -20.26 -35.30
N GLN A 26 2.62 -21.00 -35.99
CA GLN A 26 3.23 -22.22 -35.45
C GLN A 26 4.35 -21.95 -34.42
N PHE A 27 4.99 -20.78 -34.46
CA PHE A 27 6.05 -20.41 -33.52
C PHE A 27 5.59 -19.51 -32.35
N HIS A 28 4.32 -19.09 -32.32
CA HIS A 28 3.78 -18.30 -31.20
C HIS A 28 3.67 -19.13 -29.91
N ASP A 29 3.63 -20.47 -30.02
CA ASP A 29 3.50 -21.40 -28.90
C ASP A 29 4.84 -22.03 -28.45
N THR A 30 5.97 -21.62 -29.03
CA THR A 30 7.30 -22.19 -28.72
C THR A 30 8.32 -21.16 -28.24
N ILE A 31 7.88 -20.02 -27.70
CA ILE A 31 8.75 -19.27 -26.79
C ILE A 31 8.73 -20.03 -25.46
N PRO A 32 9.85 -20.65 -25.02
CA PRO A 32 9.86 -21.27 -23.71
C PRO A 32 9.58 -20.19 -22.66
N LEU A 33 8.42 -20.31 -22.01
CA LEU A 33 7.95 -19.50 -20.87
C LEU A 33 8.90 -19.52 -19.66
N SER A 34 10.04 -20.20 -19.75
CA SER A 34 11.05 -20.27 -18.69
C SER A 34 11.90 -19.00 -18.53
N ILE A 35 11.99 -18.13 -19.54
CA ILE A 35 12.80 -16.89 -19.42
C ILE A 35 12.06 -15.79 -18.62
N ALA A 36 10.72 -15.80 -18.62
CA ALA A 36 9.92 -14.83 -17.87
C ALA A 36 9.84 -15.14 -16.36
N GLN A 37 10.05 -16.40 -15.97
CA GLN A 37 9.96 -16.84 -14.57
C GLN A 37 11.28 -16.72 -13.80
N HIS A 38 12.41 -16.48 -14.47
CA HIS A 38 13.74 -16.39 -13.83
C HIS A 38 14.27 -14.96 -13.67
N ARG A 39 13.42 -13.94 -13.91
CA ARG A 39 13.82 -12.54 -13.74
C ARG A 39 13.44 -11.95 -12.38
N ASP A 40 12.66 -12.69 -11.58
CA ASP A 40 12.29 -12.30 -10.22
C ASP A 40 13.43 -12.57 -9.21
N ASP A 41 14.53 -13.21 -9.64
CA ASP A 41 15.74 -13.51 -8.84
C ASP A 41 16.94 -12.59 -9.16
N ALA A 42 16.71 -11.43 -9.79
CA ALA A 42 17.80 -10.49 -10.02
C ALA A 42 18.35 -10.02 -8.65
N PRO A 43 19.66 -10.15 -8.38
CA PRO A 43 20.24 -9.65 -7.14
C PRO A 43 19.92 -8.16 -7.02
N ALA A 44 19.53 -7.73 -5.81
CA ALA A 44 19.19 -6.34 -5.51
C ALA A 44 20.26 -5.42 -6.13
N VAL A 45 19.88 -4.69 -7.18
CA VAL A 45 20.76 -3.68 -7.77
C VAL A 45 21.05 -2.70 -6.66
N ALA A 46 22.32 -2.52 -6.32
CA ALA A 46 22.74 -1.56 -5.28
C ALA A 46 22.14 -0.19 -5.64
N THR A 47 21.04 0.15 -4.98
CA THR A 47 20.35 1.42 -5.18
C THR A 47 21.25 2.48 -4.61
N VAL A 48 21.47 3.56 -5.37
CA VAL A 48 22.12 4.76 -4.82
C VAL A 48 21.37 5.11 -3.54
N PRO A 49 22.04 5.27 -2.40
CA PRO A 49 21.37 5.55 -1.14
C PRO A 49 20.51 6.80 -1.30
N ILE A 50 19.23 6.68 -0.96
CA ILE A 50 18.26 7.76 -1.07
C ILE A 50 18.71 8.86 -0.12
N ARG A 51 18.97 10.04 -0.68
CA ARG A 51 19.35 11.21 0.13
C ARG A 51 18.09 11.78 0.77
N THR A 52 17.94 11.54 2.07
CA THR A 52 16.89 12.13 2.91
C THR A 52 17.43 13.33 3.67
N ASN A 53 16.55 14.24 4.05
CA ASN A 53 16.89 15.40 4.89
C ASN A 53 16.44 15.20 6.36
N ASN A 54 16.51 13.98 6.87
CA ASN A 54 15.95 13.59 8.18
C ASN A 54 16.48 14.41 9.38
N ASP A 55 17.68 14.97 9.26
CA ASP A 55 18.32 15.77 10.31
C ASP A 55 18.06 17.27 10.17
N VAL A 56 17.29 17.69 9.16
CA VAL A 56 17.03 19.10 8.85
C VAL A 56 15.54 19.39 8.94
N HIS A 57 15.16 20.19 9.93
CA HIS A 57 13.81 20.74 10.05
C HIS A 57 13.44 21.57 8.82
N GLN A 58 12.18 21.46 8.39
CA GLN A 58 11.67 22.30 7.33
C GLN A 58 11.69 23.78 7.77
N PRO A 59 12.07 24.72 6.88
CA PRO A 59 12.16 26.15 7.21
C PRO A 59 10.79 26.82 7.44
N GLY A 60 9.69 26.08 7.32
CA GLY A 60 8.33 26.54 7.58
C GLY A 60 7.29 25.50 7.16
N TYR A 61 6.02 25.89 7.20
CA TYR A 61 4.88 24.98 7.03
C TYR A 61 5.00 24.06 5.81
N PHE A 62 4.75 22.76 6.02
CA PHE A 62 5.08 21.69 5.07
C PHE A 62 4.49 21.90 3.67
N LYS A 63 3.32 22.54 3.54
CA LYS A 63 2.68 22.79 2.23
C LYS A 63 3.46 23.73 1.32
N TYR A 64 4.37 24.54 1.88
CA TYR A 64 5.23 25.44 1.13
C TYR A 64 6.60 24.84 0.82
N GLN A 65 6.84 23.59 1.23
CA GLN A 65 8.10 22.89 1.00
C GLN A 65 8.05 22.13 -0.33
N PRO A 66 9.18 22.02 -1.05
CA PRO A 66 9.22 21.36 -2.36
C PRO A 66 8.75 19.92 -2.30
N GLU A 67 8.98 19.22 -1.18
CA GLU A 67 8.58 17.83 -0.99
C GLU A 67 7.05 17.63 -1.01
N TRP A 68 6.26 18.69 -0.77
CA TRP A 68 4.80 18.62 -0.90
C TRP A 68 4.34 18.62 -2.36
N ASN A 69 5.13 19.20 -3.27
CA ASN A 69 4.78 19.40 -4.67
C ASN A 69 5.38 18.29 -5.57
N TRP A 70 4.97 17.05 -5.33
CA TRP A 70 5.37 15.91 -6.17
C TRP A 70 4.49 15.81 -7.43
N GLU A 71 5.08 15.38 -8.53
CA GLU A 71 4.36 15.21 -9.80
C GLU A 71 3.48 13.96 -9.78
N ALA A 72 2.16 14.17 -9.82
CA ALA A 72 1.21 13.12 -10.08
C ALA A 72 1.08 12.90 -11.60
N PRO A 73 1.04 11.64 -12.09
CA PRO A 73 0.81 11.38 -13.51
C PRO A 73 -0.56 11.93 -13.92
N ALA A 74 -0.64 12.50 -15.12
CA ALA A 74 -1.91 12.98 -15.67
C ALA A 74 -2.84 11.79 -15.90
N ASP A 75 -3.83 11.62 -15.00
CA ASP A 75 -4.91 10.60 -15.01
C ASP A 75 -4.64 9.38 -15.91
N GLU A 76 -3.69 8.55 -15.49
CA GLU A 76 -3.50 7.19 -15.99
C GLU A 76 -4.33 6.19 -15.17
N SER A 77 -5.56 6.53 -14.78
CA SER A 77 -6.54 5.52 -14.33
C SER A 77 -6.62 4.45 -15.41
N TRP A 78 -5.94 3.32 -15.19
CA TRP A 78 -5.43 2.38 -16.19
C TRP A 78 -6.22 2.33 -17.51
N ARG A 79 -5.92 3.23 -18.47
CA ARG A 79 -6.49 3.17 -19.81
C ARG A 79 -5.82 2.02 -20.56
N GLY A 80 -6.30 0.81 -20.30
CA GLY A 80 -6.22 -0.34 -21.20
C GLY A 80 -4.93 -1.16 -21.24
N ASN A 81 -3.76 -0.64 -20.87
CA ASN A 81 -2.50 -1.38 -21.01
C ASN A 81 -1.73 -1.47 -19.70
N ALA A 82 -2.15 -2.42 -18.86
CA ALA A 82 -1.60 -2.55 -17.53
C ALA A 82 -0.27 -3.31 -17.50
N ARG A 83 0.86 -2.61 -17.64
CA ARG A 83 2.18 -3.20 -17.35
C ARG A 83 2.16 -3.77 -15.92
N LYS A 84 2.61 -5.02 -15.75
CA LYS A 84 2.78 -5.65 -14.43
C LYS A 84 3.58 -4.71 -13.53
N LEU A 85 3.08 -4.46 -12.31
CA LEU A 85 3.80 -3.71 -11.27
C LEU A 85 5.16 -4.36 -11.04
N GLN A 86 6.22 -3.55 -11.07
CA GLN A 86 7.57 -4.02 -10.77
C GLN A 86 7.86 -3.81 -9.29
N ASN A 87 8.72 -4.65 -8.72
CA ASN A 87 9.02 -4.59 -7.29
C ASN A 87 9.73 -3.28 -6.92
N ASP A 88 10.58 -2.75 -7.81
CA ASP A 88 11.28 -1.47 -7.60
C ASP A 88 10.35 -0.23 -7.66
N GLU A 89 9.07 -0.42 -8.01
CA GLU A 89 8.03 0.60 -7.95
C GLU A 89 7.27 0.63 -6.61
N ILE A 90 7.62 -0.23 -5.66
CA ILE A 90 6.99 -0.33 -4.33
C ILE A 90 7.94 0.22 -3.26
N VAL A 91 7.40 1.11 -2.41
CA VAL A 91 8.12 1.73 -1.30
C VAL A 91 7.45 1.32 0.02
N VAL A 92 8.25 0.85 0.98
CA VAL A 92 7.82 0.68 2.38
C VAL A 92 8.33 1.88 3.16
N LEU A 93 7.40 2.73 3.61
CA LEU A 93 7.66 3.99 4.28
C LEU A 93 7.41 3.86 5.79
N THR A 94 8.44 4.18 6.56
CA THR A 94 8.34 4.44 8.00
C THR A 94 8.40 5.94 8.23
N ALA A 95 7.29 6.56 8.63
CA ALA A 95 7.26 7.98 9.01
C ALA A 95 7.23 8.09 10.54
N SER A 96 8.39 8.28 11.17
CA SER A 96 8.49 8.34 12.63
C SER A 96 9.80 8.97 13.11
N ASP A 97 9.75 9.61 14.27
CA ASP A 97 10.90 10.07 15.05
C ASP A 97 11.29 9.08 16.17
N GLY A 98 10.58 7.94 16.28
CA GLY A 98 10.80 6.93 17.30
C GLY A 98 10.32 7.31 18.70
N LEU A 99 9.63 8.45 18.85
CA LEU A 99 9.12 8.96 20.12
C LEU A 99 7.66 8.53 20.35
N GLY A 100 7.00 9.19 21.31
CA GLY A 100 5.63 8.90 21.70
C GLY A 100 5.51 7.62 22.54
N HIS A 101 4.32 7.05 22.58
CA HIS A 101 4.02 5.88 23.39
C HIS A 101 4.85 4.63 23.02
N ASN A 102 5.29 4.55 21.77
CA ASN A 102 6.10 3.45 21.25
C ASN A 102 7.52 3.42 21.85
N SER A 103 8.00 4.54 22.41
CA SER A 103 9.31 4.63 23.07
C SER A 103 9.46 3.75 24.33
N ALA A 104 8.36 3.20 24.84
CA ALA A 104 8.38 2.16 25.88
C ALA A 104 9.10 0.87 25.44
N VAL A 105 9.20 0.64 24.12
CA VAL A 105 9.96 -0.47 23.53
C VAL A 105 11.39 0.01 23.24
N PRO A 106 12.42 -0.57 23.87
CA PRO A 106 13.81 -0.16 23.65
C PRO A 106 14.23 -0.28 22.19
N ASN A 107 14.80 0.80 21.65
CA ASN A 107 15.36 0.89 20.30
C ASN A 107 14.37 0.46 19.20
N ILE A 108 13.06 0.65 19.41
CA ILE A 108 12.04 0.16 18.48
C ILE A 108 12.26 0.62 17.05
N LEU A 109 12.57 1.92 16.86
CA LEU A 109 12.77 2.48 15.52
C LEU A 109 13.93 1.79 14.79
N GLU A 110 15.09 1.67 15.43
CA GLU A 110 16.25 0.97 14.86
C GLU A 110 15.90 -0.47 14.49
N ARG A 111 15.22 -1.19 15.39
CA ARG A 111 14.82 -2.59 15.20
C ARG A 111 13.90 -2.75 14.00
N VAL A 112 12.82 -1.97 13.92
CA VAL A 112 11.84 -2.09 12.82
C VAL A 112 12.42 -1.61 11.49
N LEU A 113 13.29 -0.59 11.49
CA LEU A 113 13.96 -0.14 10.27
C LEU A 113 14.89 -1.22 9.72
N GLY A 114 15.70 -1.86 10.58
CA GLY A 114 16.57 -2.96 10.17
C GLY A 114 15.80 -4.20 9.69
N ASP A 115 14.58 -4.41 10.18
CA ASP A 115 13.72 -5.48 9.67
C ASP A 115 13.09 -5.14 8.33
N ARG A 116 12.55 -3.92 8.19
CA ARG A 116 11.95 -3.43 6.93
C ARG A 116 12.98 -3.37 5.82
N GLU A 117 14.23 -3.02 6.12
CA GLU A 117 15.34 -3.09 5.18
C GLU A 117 15.54 -4.52 4.64
N LYS A 118 15.58 -5.53 5.53
CA LYS A 118 15.70 -6.94 5.12
C LYS A 118 14.51 -7.42 4.31
N TYR A 119 13.29 -7.05 4.72
CA TYR A 119 12.07 -7.36 3.98
C TYR A 119 12.11 -6.75 2.58
N CYS A 120 12.45 -5.46 2.46
CA CYS A 120 12.54 -4.77 1.18
C CYS A 120 13.64 -5.37 0.28
N ALA A 121 14.82 -5.64 0.84
CA ALA A 121 15.94 -6.24 0.10
C ALA A 121 15.58 -7.62 -0.46
N LYS A 122 14.83 -8.43 0.30
CA LYS A 122 14.36 -9.75 -0.15
C LYS A 122 13.42 -9.67 -1.34
N HIS A 123 12.53 -8.68 -1.36
CA HIS A 123 11.50 -8.57 -2.39
C HIS A 123 11.88 -7.63 -3.53
N GLY A 124 12.99 -6.89 -3.43
CA GLY A 124 13.35 -5.85 -4.38
C GLY A 124 12.51 -4.57 -4.23
N TYR A 125 11.97 -4.30 -3.05
CA TYR A 125 11.27 -3.05 -2.72
C TYR A 125 12.25 -1.99 -2.24
N THR A 126 11.78 -0.75 -2.15
CA THR A 126 12.54 0.34 -1.54
C THR A 126 12.14 0.53 -0.08
N ASN A 127 13.09 0.44 0.86
CA ASN A 127 12.89 0.86 2.25
C ASN A 127 13.14 2.37 2.37
N LEU A 128 12.21 3.11 2.96
CA LEU A 128 12.35 4.55 3.20
C LEU A 128 11.95 4.88 4.64
N TRP A 129 12.82 5.64 5.32
CA TRP A 129 12.51 6.23 6.61
C TRP A 129 12.56 7.74 6.51
N LEU A 130 11.50 8.39 7.01
CA LEU A 130 11.42 9.83 7.11
C LEU A 130 11.14 10.23 8.56
N ASN A 131 12.00 11.10 9.09
CA ASN A 131 11.90 11.59 10.47
C ASN A 131 10.74 12.58 10.59
N THR A 132 9.68 12.22 11.30
CA THR A 132 8.48 13.05 11.41
C THR A 132 8.67 14.35 12.16
N SER A 133 9.67 14.42 13.05
CA SER A 133 9.97 15.66 13.80
C SER A 133 10.43 16.82 12.91
N ARG A 134 10.81 16.55 11.65
CA ARG A 134 11.27 17.59 10.74
C ARG A 134 10.14 18.41 10.09
N TYR A 135 8.92 17.87 10.03
CA TYR A 135 7.80 18.51 9.34
C TYR A 135 7.17 19.59 10.20
N ASP A 136 7.08 20.81 9.67
CA ASP A 136 6.31 21.87 10.32
C ASP A 136 4.83 21.70 9.97
N ILE A 137 4.07 21.13 10.92
CA ILE A 137 2.63 20.90 10.84
C ILE A 137 1.81 21.92 11.66
N GLY A 138 2.46 22.96 12.20
CA GLY A 138 1.86 23.87 13.18
C GLY A 138 1.41 23.14 14.46
N GLU A 139 0.22 23.50 14.96
CA GLU A 139 -0.35 22.95 16.19
C GLU A 139 -1.12 21.63 15.99
N ALA A 140 -1.10 21.05 14.79
CA ALA A 140 -1.82 19.81 14.52
C ALA A 140 -1.23 18.62 15.30
N HIS A 141 -2.08 17.65 15.64
CA HIS A 141 -1.65 16.42 16.31
C HIS A 141 -0.49 15.75 15.56
N ARG A 142 0.50 15.23 16.29
CA ARG A 142 1.78 14.77 15.72
C ARG A 142 1.64 13.67 14.66
N THR A 143 0.58 12.87 14.71
CA THR A 143 0.31 11.83 13.71
C THR A 143 0.08 12.40 12.31
N TRP A 144 -0.33 13.66 12.18
CA TRP A 144 -0.48 14.34 10.88
C TRP A 144 0.83 14.47 10.10
N SER A 145 1.98 14.42 10.76
CA SER A 145 3.31 14.43 10.13
C SER A 145 3.55 13.26 9.16
N LYS A 146 2.74 12.19 9.26
CA LYS A 146 2.75 11.07 8.30
C LYS A 146 2.34 11.51 6.88
N ILE A 147 1.43 12.48 6.76
CA ILE A 147 0.90 12.94 5.47
C ILE A 147 1.96 13.65 4.60
N PRO A 148 2.70 14.66 5.09
CA PRO A 148 3.82 15.21 4.33
C PRO A 148 4.92 14.18 4.07
N ALA A 149 5.12 13.18 4.94
CA ALA A 149 6.08 12.10 4.67
C ALA A 149 5.68 11.23 3.46
N VAL A 150 4.38 10.95 3.27
CA VAL A 150 3.90 10.24 2.06
C VAL A 150 4.16 11.09 0.80
N ALA A 151 3.91 12.40 0.88
CA ALA A 151 4.20 13.31 -0.23
C ALA A 151 5.71 13.35 -0.55
N GLU A 152 6.56 13.44 0.47
CA GLU A 152 8.02 13.41 0.32
C GLU A 152 8.51 12.08 -0.27
N ALA A 153 7.93 10.95 0.11
CA ALA A 153 8.26 9.66 -0.50
C ALA A 153 8.02 9.66 -2.00
N PHE A 154 6.89 10.23 -2.46
CA PHE A 154 6.65 10.43 -3.88
C PHE A 154 7.57 11.49 -4.51
N TYR A 155 7.96 12.53 -3.79
CA TYR A 155 8.92 13.51 -4.30
C TYR A 155 10.30 12.89 -4.54
N LEU A 156 10.83 12.16 -3.56
CA LEU A 156 12.15 11.53 -3.60
C LEU A 156 12.22 10.35 -4.58
N LEU A 157 11.10 9.65 -4.79
CA LEU A 157 11.03 8.44 -5.61
C LEU A 157 10.00 8.57 -6.73
N PRO A 158 10.31 9.31 -7.83
CA PRO A 158 9.41 9.48 -8.97
C PRO A 158 8.94 8.16 -9.61
N LYS A 159 9.73 7.08 -9.49
CA LYS A 159 9.37 5.74 -9.97
C LYS A 159 8.34 5.02 -9.10
N ALA A 160 8.18 5.41 -7.84
CA ALA A 160 7.24 4.76 -6.93
C ALA A 160 5.82 4.83 -7.48
N LYS A 161 5.19 3.67 -7.65
CA LYS A 161 3.77 3.52 -7.98
C LYS A 161 2.92 3.30 -6.75
N TRP A 162 3.49 2.68 -5.71
CA TRP A 162 2.84 2.46 -4.42
C TRP A 162 3.78 2.79 -3.27
N VAL A 163 3.26 3.48 -2.26
CA VAL A 163 3.89 3.71 -0.97
C VAL A 163 3.04 3.03 0.09
N TRP A 164 3.61 2.06 0.79
CA TRP A 164 3.03 1.46 2.00
C TRP A 164 3.53 2.24 3.21
N LEU A 165 2.67 3.07 3.80
CA LEU A 165 2.94 3.72 5.07
C LEU A 165 2.68 2.72 6.20
N VAL A 166 3.68 2.52 7.05
CA VAL A 166 3.67 1.53 8.13
C VAL A 166 4.12 2.16 9.44
N ASP A 167 3.25 2.17 10.44
CA ASP A 167 3.54 2.71 11.77
C ASP A 167 4.65 1.93 12.48
N THR A 168 5.43 2.62 13.33
CA THR A 168 6.62 2.06 13.99
C THR A 168 6.31 0.86 14.88
N ASP A 169 5.10 0.78 15.43
CA ASP A 169 4.59 -0.32 16.25
C ASP A 169 3.89 -1.42 15.45
N ILE A 170 4.18 -1.50 14.15
CA ILE A 170 3.80 -2.62 13.30
C ILE A 170 5.03 -3.49 13.00
N ILE A 171 4.88 -4.77 13.29
CA ILE A 171 5.86 -5.81 13.04
C ILE A 171 5.45 -6.62 11.81
N ILE A 172 6.34 -6.78 10.84
CA ILE A 172 6.14 -7.69 9.70
C ILE A 172 6.39 -9.12 10.18
N MET A 173 5.34 -9.92 10.22
CA MET A 173 5.35 -11.27 10.78
C MET A 173 5.66 -12.33 9.71
N SER A 174 5.18 -12.11 8.48
CA SER A 174 5.34 -13.04 7.35
C SER A 174 6.28 -12.47 6.28
N PRO A 175 7.62 -12.57 6.44
CA PRO A 175 8.58 -11.95 5.53
C PRO A 175 8.61 -12.59 4.13
N SER A 176 7.90 -13.70 3.90
CA SER A 176 7.73 -14.33 2.58
C SER A 176 6.60 -13.72 1.75
N THR A 177 5.62 -13.05 2.37
CA THR A 177 4.47 -12.47 1.67
C THR A 177 4.92 -11.36 0.74
N SER A 178 4.49 -11.39 -0.53
CA SER A 178 4.84 -10.38 -1.53
C SER A 178 3.75 -9.32 -1.64
N LEU A 179 4.10 -8.06 -1.37
CA LEU A 179 3.18 -6.93 -1.59
C LEU A 179 2.71 -6.87 -3.04
N ALA A 180 3.62 -7.11 -3.99
CA ALA A 180 3.33 -7.00 -5.41
C ALA A 180 2.24 -7.99 -5.86
N SER A 181 2.36 -9.28 -5.50
CA SER A 181 1.37 -10.29 -5.90
C SER A 181 0.16 -10.35 -4.98
N ASP A 182 0.37 -10.27 -3.67
CA ASP A 182 -0.62 -10.70 -2.67
C ASP A 182 -1.51 -9.56 -2.16
N ILE A 183 -1.16 -8.31 -2.46
CA ILE A 183 -1.88 -7.11 -2.01
C ILE A 183 -2.17 -6.14 -3.16
N LEU A 184 -1.14 -5.80 -3.95
CA LEU A 184 -1.17 -4.68 -4.91
C LEU A 184 -1.54 -5.09 -6.33
N SER A 185 -1.48 -6.39 -6.65
CA SER A 185 -1.88 -6.86 -7.98
C SER A 185 -3.37 -6.62 -8.20
N PRO A 186 -3.82 -6.32 -9.44
CA PRO A 186 -5.25 -6.18 -9.72
C PRO A 186 -6.07 -7.40 -9.29
N SER A 187 -5.51 -8.60 -9.39
CA SER A 187 -6.17 -9.82 -8.91
C SER A 187 -6.31 -9.84 -7.38
N ALA A 188 -5.24 -9.51 -6.64
CA ALA A 188 -5.30 -9.45 -5.18
C ALA A 188 -6.33 -8.42 -4.70
N ILE A 189 -6.30 -7.20 -5.26
CA ILE A 189 -7.27 -6.15 -4.92
C ILE A 189 -8.68 -6.60 -5.26
N LYS A 190 -8.92 -7.15 -6.46
CA LYS A 190 -10.25 -7.63 -6.87
C LYS A 190 -10.84 -8.62 -5.86
N HIS A 191 -10.07 -9.59 -5.41
CA HIS A 191 -10.59 -10.66 -4.56
C HIS A 191 -10.51 -10.35 -3.07
N GLY A 192 -9.62 -9.46 -2.65
CA GLY A 192 -9.33 -9.24 -1.24
C GLY A 192 -10.06 -8.08 -0.58
N ILE A 193 -10.53 -7.09 -1.36
CA ILE A 193 -11.30 -5.98 -0.79
C ILE A 193 -12.73 -6.41 -0.42
N MET A 194 -13.20 -5.86 0.69
CA MET A 194 -14.56 -5.92 1.18
C MET A 194 -15.49 -5.10 0.28
N ARG A 195 -16.75 -5.52 0.20
CA ARG A 195 -17.81 -4.90 -0.63
C ARG A 195 -19.08 -4.81 0.17
N ASP A 196 -19.89 -3.80 -0.12
CA ASP A 196 -21.15 -3.54 0.57
C ASP A 196 -21.03 -3.59 2.10
N THR A 197 -19.86 -3.23 2.63
CA THR A 197 -19.56 -3.29 4.04
C THR A 197 -19.77 -1.92 4.65
N PRO A 198 -20.46 -1.80 5.79
CA PRO A 198 -20.73 -0.52 6.41
C PRO A 198 -19.48 0.28 6.73
N ILE A 199 -19.58 1.60 6.59
CA ILE A 199 -18.61 2.59 7.05
C ILE A 199 -19.24 3.29 8.26
N LEU A 200 -18.58 3.29 9.41
CA LEU A 200 -19.07 3.77 10.72
C LEU A 200 -19.99 2.85 11.52
N ASP A 201 -20.22 1.62 11.08
CA ASP A 201 -21.10 0.72 11.84
C ASP A 201 -20.45 0.29 13.16
N GLY A 202 -21.23 0.32 14.24
CA GLY A 202 -20.77 0.18 15.63
C GLY A 202 -20.45 1.49 16.38
N MET A 203 -20.55 2.66 15.73
CA MET A 203 -20.39 3.97 16.40
C MET A 203 -21.64 4.87 16.35
N LEU A 204 -22.68 4.48 15.59
CA LEU A 204 -23.90 5.27 15.39
C LEU A 204 -25.14 4.42 15.72
N ASP A 205 -25.27 4.01 16.98
CA ASP A 205 -26.35 3.11 17.45
C ASP A 205 -27.76 3.70 17.27
N GLU A 206 -27.90 5.02 17.42
CA GLU A 206 -29.21 5.68 17.38
C GLU A 206 -29.62 6.14 15.97
N ASN A 207 -28.66 6.44 15.09
CA ASN A 207 -28.91 7.01 13.76
C ASN A 207 -27.84 6.55 12.74
N PRO A 208 -27.91 5.31 12.24
CA PRO A 208 -26.96 4.81 11.26
C PRO A 208 -27.11 5.55 9.92
N THR A 209 -25.98 5.86 9.27
CA THR A 209 -25.96 6.53 7.96
C THR A 209 -26.32 5.60 6.81
N HIS A 210 -26.25 4.28 7.03
CA HIS A 210 -26.42 3.24 6.01
C HIS A 210 -25.50 3.39 4.79
N ILE A 211 -24.34 4.04 4.98
CA ILE A 211 -23.34 4.23 3.94
C ILE A 211 -22.36 3.06 3.99
N ASN A 212 -22.23 2.36 2.87
CA ASN A 212 -21.35 1.21 2.72
C ASN A 212 -20.23 1.50 1.71
N THR A 213 -19.17 0.68 1.74
CA THR A 213 -18.22 0.55 0.64
C THR A 213 -18.96 0.14 -0.65
N PRO A 214 -18.54 0.60 -1.84
CA PRO A 214 -19.11 0.18 -3.12
C PRO A 214 -19.31 -1.34 -3.26
N ARG A 215 -20.41 -1.72 -3.90
CA ARG A 215 -20.70 -3.12 -4.26
C ARG A 215 -19.81 -3.59 -5.40
N GLU A 216 -19.54 -2.70 -6.34
CA GLU A 216 -18.71 -2.95 -7.50
C GLU A 216 -17.60 -1.92 -7.57
N TYR A 217 -16.38 -2.40 -7.76
CA TYR A 217 -15.20 -1.57 -7.92
C TYR A 217 -14.60 -1.80 -9.30
N ARG A 218 -14.24 -0.70 -9.96
CA ARG A 218 -13.22 -0.75 -10.99
C ARG A 218 -11.88 -0.76 -10.29
N VAL A 219 -11.24 -1.93 -10.21
CA VAL A 219 -9.95 -2.11 -9.51
C VAL A 219 -8.88 -1.13 -10.00
N GLN A 220 -8.98 -0.71 -11.24
CA GLN A 220 -8.08 0.27 -11.86
C GLN A 220 -8.16 1.66 -11.24
N ASP A 221 -9.32 2.00 -10.67
CA ASP A 221 -9.62 3.30 -10.09
C ASP A 221 -9.27 3.32 -8.58
N ILE A 222 -8.83 2.20 -8.01
CA ILE A 222 -8.40 2.15 -6.61
C ILE A 222 -6.99 2.75 -6.49
N ASP A 223 -6.90 3.76 -5.62
CA ASP A 223 -5.70 4.53 -5.34
C ASP A 223 -5.24 4.37 -3.90
N ILE A 224 -6.16 4.09 -2.98
CA ILE A 224 -5.86 3.91 -1.56
C ILE A 224 -6.29 2.51 -1.15
N LEU A 225 -5.42 1.80 -0.42
CA LEU A 225 -5.80 0.57 0.26
C LEU A 225 -5.62 0.73 1.75
N ALA A 226 -6.69 0.55 2.50
CA ALA A 226 -6.69 0.58 3.95
C ALA A 226 -7.36 -0.68 4.51
N THR A 227 -7.35 -0.86 5.82
CA THR A 227 -8.09 -1.92 6.49
C THR A 227 -9.21 -1.36 7.35
N GLN A 228 -10.25 -2.18 7.52
CA GLN A 228 -11.35 -1.86 8.42
C GLN A 228 -11.22 -2.60 9.75
N ASP A 229 -11.32 -1.83 10.83
CA ASP A 229 -11.40 -2.29 12.21
C ASP A 229 -12.72 -1.87 12.89
N HIS A 230 -12.78 -2.00 14.21
CA HIS A 230 -13.92 -1.55 15.02
C HIS A 230 -14.15 -0.03 15.03
N GLN A 231 -13.23 0.77 14.49
CA GLN A 231 -13.36 2.22 14.28
C GLN A 231 -13.59 2.56 12.80
N SER A 232 -13.93 1.57 11.98
CA SER A 232 -14.19 1.59 10.53
C SER A 232 -12.96 1.63 9.62
N VAL A 233 -11.91 2.35 9.98
CA VAL A 233 -10.66 2.38 9.21
C VAL A 233 -9.50 2.59 10.18
N ASN A 234 -8.41 1.86 9.97
CA ASN A 234 -7.15 2.11 10.68
C ASN A 234 -6.09 2.69 9.73
N SER A 235 -5.43 3.78 10.13
CA SER A 235 -4.41 4.47 9.30
C SER A 235 -2.97 4.06 9.58
N GLY A 236 -2.72 3.10 10.48
CA GLY A 236 -1.36 2.68 10.83
C GLY A 236 -0.67 1.81 9.78
N SER A 237 -1.45 1.18 8.89
CA SER A 237 -0.97 0.43 7.74
C SER A 237 -1.83 0.77 6.54
N ILE A 238 -1.32 1.56 5.60
CA ILE A 238 -2.10 2.09 4.49
C ILE A 238 -1.23 2.21 3.23
N PHE A 239 -1.80 1.87 2.08
CA PHE A 239 -1.13 2.00 0.79
C PHE A 239 -1.68 3.19 0.02
N PHE A 240 -0.77 4.00 -0.49
CA PHE A 240 -1.06 5.12 -1.37
C PHE A 240 -0.49 4.83 -2.75
N ARG A 241 -1.33 4.91 -3.78
CA ARG A 241 -0.90 4.87 -5.17
C ARG A 241 -0.41 6.24 -5.60
N ARG A 242 0.61 6.30 -6.44
CA ARG A 242 0.96 7.54 -7.15
C ARG A 242 -0.14 7.88 -8.16
N SER A 243 -0.98 8.86 -7.85
CA SER A 243 -2.04 9.34 -8.74
C SER A 243 -2.50 10.76 -8.42
N THR A 244 -3.22 11.38 -9.36
CA THR A 244 -3.87 12.68 -9.12
C THR A 244 -4.89 12.59 -7.99
N PHE A 245 -5.60 11.46 -7.86
CA PHE A 245 -6.52 11.24 -6.75
C PHE A 245 -5.80 11.25 -5.40
N THR A 246 -4.69 10.51 -5.26
CA THR A 246 -3.91 10.54 -4.02
C THR A 246 -3.42 11.95 -3.73
N ARG A 247 -2.90 12.69 -4.73
CA ARG A 247 -2.48 14.08 -4.55
C ARG A 247 -3.60 14.95 -3.97
N MET A 248 -4.79 14.89 -4.58
CA MET A 248 -5.98 15.61 -4.13
C MET A 248 -6.41 15.15 -2.72
N LEU A 249 -6.40 13.85 -2.43
CA LEU A 249 -6.79 13.32 -1.13
C LEU A 249 -5.88 13.85 -0.02
N LEU A 250 -4.55 13.85 -0.22
CA LEU A 250 -3.62 14.37 0.79
C LEU A 250 -3.84 15.88 1.03
N GLU A 251 -4.17 16.64 -0.02
CA GLU A 251 -4.54 18.06 0.12
C GLU A 251 -5.83 18.25 0.93
N MET A 252 -6.86 17.45 0.64
CA MET A 252 -8.13 17.49 1.36
C MET A 252 -7.95 17.09 2.82
N MET A 253 -7.29 15.95 3.09
CA MET A 253 -7.02 15.48 4.46
C MET A 253 -6.32 16.57 5.28
N THR A 254 -5.39 17.30 4.67
CA THR A 254 -4.63 18.37 5.33
C THR A 254 -5.30 19.74 5.25
N ASP A 255 -6.59 19.83 4.93
CA ASP A 255 -7.35 21.07 5.12
C ASP A 255 -7.28 21.47 6.60
N HIS A 256 -6.56 22.55 6.88
CA HIS A 256 -6.25 22.95 8.24
C HIS A 256 -7.48 23.45 9.00
N THR A 257 -8.42 24.13 8.34
CA THR A 257 -9.57 24.71 9.06
C THR A 257 -10.68 23.68 9.29
N MET A 258 -10.78 22.68 8.41
CA MET A 258 -11.86 21.69 8.44
C MET A 258 -11.46 20.35 9.07
N LEU A 259 -10.22 19.89 8.86
CA LEU A 259 -9.79 18.55 9.24
C LEU A 259 -8.53 18.58 10.11
N MET A 260 -7.39 18.97 9.56
CA MET A 260 -6.09 18.82 10.22
C MET A 260 -5.91 19.69 11.47
N GLY A 261 -6.40 20.93 11.46
CA GLY A 261 -6.30 21.86 12.60
C GLY A 261 -7.43 21.72 13.61
N GLN A 262 -8.37 20.78 13.41
CA GLN A 262 -9.34 20.43 14.42
C GLN A 262 -8.82 19.22 15.20
N GLU A 263 -8.58 19.37 16.49
CA GLU A 263 -8.23 18.22 17.32
C GLU A 263 -9.39 17.23 17.36
N ARG A 264 -9.19 16.10 16.69
CA ARG A 264 -10.05 14.91 16.77
C ARG A 264 -9.23 13.79 17.37
N LEU A 265 -9.86 12.95 18.19
CA LEU A 265 -9.17 11.85 18.87
C LEU A 265 -8.42 10.92 17.91
N GLY A 266 -8.97 10.67 16.71
CA GLY A 266 -8.32 9.83 15.68
C GLY A 266 -7.53 10.61 14.62
N ALA A 267 -7.39 11.94 14.74
CA ALA A 267 -6.58 12.77 13.84
C ALA A 267 -6.76 12.44 12.32
N GLU A 268 -5.68 12.01 11.64
CA GLU A 268 -5.68 11.69 10.21
C GLU A 268 -6.54 10.46 9.86
N GLN A 269 -6.72 9.53 10.80
CA GLN A 269 -7.62 8.38 10.66
C GLN A 269 -9.06 8.86 10.55
N ASP A 270 -9.45 9.78 11.42
CA ASP A 270 -10.79 10.38 11.43
C ASP A 270 -11.05 11.22 10.17
N ALA A 271 -10.01 11.86 9.62
CA ALA A 271 -10.13 12.59 8.36
C ALA A 271 -10.42 11.68 7.17
N LEU A 272 -9.68 10.56 7.03
CA LEU A 272 -9.96 9.58 5.96
C LEU A 272 -11.36 8.99 6.11
N LYS A 273 -11.74 8.64 7.34
CA LYS A 273 -13.07 8.12 7.68
C LYS A 273 -14.18 9.10 7.31
N HIS A 274 -14.02 10.38 7.67
CA HIS A 274 -14.96 11.43 7.30
C HIS A 274 -15.08 11.59 5.78
N LEU A 275 -13.95 11.66 5.07
CA LEU A 275 -13.96 11.80 3.61
C LEU A 275 -14.63 10.61 2.92
N MET A 276 -14.39 9.39 3.43
CA MET A 276 -15.08 8.20 2.96
C MET A 276 -16.58 8.21 3.28
N LEU A 277 -17.01 8.78 4.40
CA LEU A 277 -18.43 8.89 4.72
C LEU A 277 -19.15 9.89 3.80
N GLU A 278 -18.58 11.07 3.62
CA GLU A 278 -19.25 12.18 2.95
C GLU A 278 -19.13 12.13 1.42
N HIS A 279 -18.08 11.51 0.88
CA HIS A 279 -17.79 11.57 -0.56
C HIS A 279 -17.78 10.20 -1.23
N GLU A 280 -18.79 9.93 -2.06
CA GLU A 280 -18.88 8.69 -2.83
C GLU A 280 -17.69 8.49 -3.78
N LEU A 281 -17.16 9.57 -4.35
CA LEU A 281 -15.96 9.51 -5.17
C LEU A 281 -14.77 8.99 -4.37
N VAL A 282 -14.58 9.44 -3.12
CA VAL A 282 -13.51 8.91 -2.26
C VAL A 282 -13.71 7.41 -2.03
N ARG A 283 -14.93 6.96 -1.75
CA ARG A 283 -15.23 5.53 -1.58
C ARG A 283 -14.90 4.68 -2.80
N LYS A 284 -15.06 5.21 -4.02
CA LYS A 284 -14.73 4.48 -5.26
C LYS A 284 -13.22 4.30 -5.48
N HIS A 285 -12.42 5.18 -4.89
CA HIS A 285 -10.95 5.15 -4.99
C HIS A 285 -10.27 4.54 -3.77
N VAL A 286 -11.01 4.24 -2.69
CA VAL A 286 -10.51 3.56 -1.49
C VAL A 286 -11.00 2.10 -1.47
N GLY A 287 -10.07 1.16 -1.58
CA GLY A 287 -10.32 -0.26 -1.37
C GLY A 287 -10.06 -0.64 0.10
N ILE A 288 -11.05 -1.27 0.74
CA ILE A 288 -10.95 -1.70 2.13
C ILE A 288 -10.70 -3.19 2.20
N TYR A 289 -9.61 -3.60 2.84
CA TYR A 289 -9.33 -5.00 3.17
C TYR A 289 -9.80 -5.33 4.61
N PRO A 290 -10.03 -6.62 4.92
CA PRO A 290 -10.20 -7.06 6.30
C PRO A 290 -8.97 -6.70 7.15
N GLN A 291 -9.15 -6.32 8.42
CA GLN A 291 -8.07 -5.91 9.33
C GLN A 291 -6.83 -6.80 9.30
N ARG A 292 -7.03 -8.11 9.34
CA ARG A 292 -5.94 -9.09 9.38
C ARG A 292 -5.07 -9.13 8.12
N LYS A 293 -5.50 -8.54 7.00
CA LYS A 293 -4.76 -8.62 5.73
C LYS A 293 -3.35 -8.04 5.86
N PHE A 294 -3.21 -6.87 6.46
CA PHE A 294 -1.92 -6.19 6.63
C PHE A 294 -1.85 -5.30 7.89
N ASN A 295 -2.78 -5.48 8.82
CA ASN A 295 -2.93 -4.62 9.99
C ASN A 295 -3.52 -5.37 11.21
N ALA A 296 -3.24 -6.66 11.36
CA ALA A 296 -3.86 -7.47 12.41
C ALA A 296 -3.52 -6.94 13.81
N TYR A 297 -4.46 -6.92 14.75
CA TYR A 297 -4.19 -6.51 16.13
C TYR A 297 -3.57 -7.62 16.96
N VAL A 298 -2.85 -7.26 18.01
CA VAL A 298 -2.41 -8.22 19.05
C VAL A 298 -3.63 -8.92 19.68
N GLN A 299 -4.67 -8.13 19.97
CA GLN A 299 -5.96 -8.60 20.51
C GLN A 299 -7.09 -8.00 19.66
N GLY A 300 -7.88 -8.85 18.98
CA GLY A 300 -8.93 -8.38 18.07
C GLY A 300 -9.97 -9.44 17.70
N GLY A 301 -10.17 -10.44 18.56
CA GLY A 301 -11.03 -11.59 18.24
C GLY A 301 -10.57 -12.36 16.98
N PRO A 302 -11.44 -13.18 16.38
CA PRO A 302 -11.10 -13.99 15.20
C PRO A 302 -10.90 -13.16 13.92
N ASN A 303 -11.55 -12.00 13.81
CA ASN A 303 -11.62 -11.21 12.58
C ASN A 303 -10.54 -10.11 12.49
N MET A 304 -10.05 -9.62 13.64
CA MET A 304 -9.04 -8.55 13.67
C MET A 304 -7.74 -8.99 14.34
N GLY A 305 -7.75 -10.00 15.21
CA GLY A 305 -6.56 -10.46 15.91
C GLY A 305 -5.62 -11.26 15.02
N TYR A 306 -4.31 -11.09 15.19
CA TYR A 306 -3.28 -11.81 14.45
C TYR A 306 -3.47 -13.33 14.54
N ARG A 307 -3.28 -14.00 13.41
CA ARG A 307 -3.16 -15.45 13.27
C ARG A 307 -1.96 -15.81 12.40
N ASP A 308 -1.53 -17.05 12.52
CA ASP A 308 -0.40 -17.60 11.78
C ASP A 308 -0.59 -17.39 10.27
N GLY A 309 0.41 -16.75 9.63
CA GLY A 309 0.40 -16.41 8.21
C GLY A 309 -0.16 -15.03 7.87
N ASP A 310 -0.73 -14.28 8.84
CA ASP A 310 -1.06 -12.88 8.63
C ASP A 310 0.24 -12.08 8.35
N LEU A 311 0.15 -11.05 7.50
CA LEU A 311 1.34 -10.31 7.03
C LEU A 311 2.07 -9.60 8.19
N ALA A 312 1.29 -8.92 9.02
CA ALA A 312 1.82 -8.01 10.03
C ALA A 312 0.89 -7.97 11.25
N VAL A 313 1.48 -7.65 12.39
CA VAL A 313 0.77 -7.34 13.64
C VAL A 313 1.00 -5.90 14.02
N HIS A 314 -0.05 -5.22 14.47
CA HIS A 314 -0.08 -3.85 14.91
C HIS A 314 -0.35 -3.81 16.42
N LEU A 315 0.55 -3.18 17.16
CA LEU A 315 0.46 -3.00 18.61
C LEU A 315 -0.36 -1.75 18.97
N ALA A 316 -1.39 -1.45 18.17
CA ALA A 316 -2.24 -0.28 18.34
C ALA A 316 -2.80 -0.21 19.77
N GLY A 317 -2.62 0.94 20.43
CA GLY A 317 -3.16 1.17 21.77
C GLY A 317 -2.46 0.40 22.91
N CYS A 318 -1.34 -0.28 22.66
CA CYS A 318 -0.61 -1.06 23.68
C CYS A 318 -0.21 -0.26 24.93
N TRP A 319 -0.17 1.06 24.82
CA TRP A 319 0.21 1.98 25.89
C TRP A 319 -0.87 2.14 26.96
N VAL A 320 -2.14 1.89 26.61
CA VAL A 320 -3.27 1.99 27.54
C VAL A 320 -3.11 1.02 28.70
N THR A 321 -2.56 -0.17 28.44
CA THR A 321 -2.31 -1.22 29.44
C THR A 321 -0.82 -1.40 29.76
N ASN A 322 0.03 -0.45 29.34
CA ASN A 322 1.48 -0.51 29.48
C ASN A 322 2.10 -1.84 28.98
N SER A 323 1.53 -2.41 27.91
CA SER A 323 1.89 -3.74 27.38
C SER A 323 2.77 -3.69 26.13
N CYS A 324 3.11 -2.49 25.64
CA CYS A 324 3.88 -2.32 24.41
C CYS A 324 5.16 -3.14 24.37
N LYS A 325 5.96 -3.10 25.44
CA LYS A 325 7.22 -3.84 25.52
C LYS A 325 7.00 -5.34 25.45
N ASP A 326 6.09 -5.86 26.27
CA ASP A 326 5.88 -7.31 26.38
C ASP A 326 5.30 -7.88 25.10
N TRP A 327 4.29 -7.22 24.52
CA TRP A 327 3.74 -7.60 23.22
C TRP A 327 4.78 -7.50 22.12
N PHE A 328 5.62 -6.46 22.13
CA PHE A 328 6.66 -6.32 21.12
C PHE A 328 7.64 -7.48 21.19
N GLU A 329 8.18 -7.81 22.37
CA GLU A 329 9.14 -8.92 22.48
C GLU A 329 8.52 -10.28 22.13
N GLU A 330 7.27 -10.52 22.53
CA GLU A 330 6.52 -11.75 22.19
C GLU A 330 6.42 -11.93 20.67
N PHE A 331 5.89 -10.94 19.97
CA PHE A 331 5.69 -11.02 18.51
C PHE A 331 7.02 -10.90 17.75
N TRP A 332 7.95 -10.09 18.22
CA TRP A 332 9.26 -9.92 17.59
C TRP A 332 10.06 -11.23 17.58
N GLY A 333 9.98 -12.00 18.66
CA GLY A 333 10.60 -13.34 18.77
C GLY A 333 9.93 -14.40 17.90
N LYS A 334 8.71 -14.15 17.41
CA LYS A 334 7.93 -15.06 16.56
C LYS A 334 7.92 -14.67 15.09
N ARG A 335 8.65 -13.64 14.65
CA ARG A 335 8.66 -13.26 13.22
C ARG A 335 9.23 -14.38 12.36
N GLY A 336 8.54 -14.71 11.26
CA GLY A 336 8.93 -15.78 10.35
C GLY A 336 8.86 -17.19 10.94
N HIS A 337 8.15 -17.38 12.06
CA HIS A 337 7.93 -18.69 12.66
C HIS A 337 7.18 -19.63 11.70
N THR A 338 7.45 -20.93 11.82
CA THR A 338 6.79 -21.98 11.01
C THR A 338 6.02 -22.99 11.87
N ASP A 339 6.25 -22.99 13.18
CA ASP A 339 5.45 -23.73 14.16
C ASP A 339 4.07 -23.10 14.33
N VAL A 340 3.05 -23.91 14.63
CA VAL A 340 1.73 -23.40 14.95
C VAL A 340 1.78 -22.65 16.28
N TRP A 341 1.30 -21.41 16.31
CA TRP A 341 1.32 -20.56 17.50
C TRP A 341 -0.04 -19.91 17.77
N LYS A 342 -0.60 -19.19 16.79
CA LYS A 342 -1.93 -18.58 16.84
C LYS A 342 -2.73 -19.07 15.63
N PRO A 343 -3.17 -20.35 15.63
CA PRO A 343 -3.88 -20.92 14.48
C PRO A 343 -5.19 -20.20 14.22
N ASP A 344 -5.58 -20.11 12.95
CA ASP A 344 -6.88 -19.60 12.58
C ASP A 344 -7.97 -20.59 13.04
N GLU A 345 -8.81 -20.19 13.99
CA GLU A 345 -9.84 -21.05 14.58
C GLU A 345 -10.98 -21.39 13.59
N ALA A 346 -10.92 -20.83 12.38
CA ALA A 346 -11.98 -20.90 11.37
C ALA A 346 -11.55 -21.52 10.02
N ARG A 347 -10.55 -22.41 9.98
CA ARG A 347 -10.27 -23.24 8.79
C ARG A 347 -10.57 -24.71 8.98
#